data_AF-A0A2N2G6H8-F1
#
_entry.id   AF-A0A2N2G6H8-F1
#
_cell.length_a   1.000
_cell.length_b   1.000
_cell.length_c   1.000
_cell.angle_alpha   90.00
_cell.angle_beta   90.00
_cell.angle_gamma   90.00
#
_symmetry.space_group_name_H-M   'P 1'
#
loop_
_entity.id
_entity.type
_entity.pdbx_description
1 polymer ?
#
loop_
_entity_poly.entity_id
_entity_poly.type
_entity_poly.pdbx_seq_one_letter_code
_entity_poly.pdbx_strand_id
1 'polypeptide(L)'
;TPAEHLKLPSAEDVHEGVMASRIAAHAADIAKGLPGAIDKDIAMAKCRNNLDWKGQIELSIDPEKARRFREEGSSYKGDACSMCGSYCAIKVYKQATAPDRQQK
;
A
#
# COMPACT_ATOMS: atom_id res chain seq x y z
N THR A 1 -14.14 18.69 1.45
CA THR A 1 -13.40 17.83 2.43
C THR A 1 -14.40 16.87 3.07
N PRO A 2 -14.05 15.95 4.00
CA PRO A 2 -15.06 15.18 4.74
C PRO A 2 -16.08 16.06 5.51
N ALA A 3 -15.72 17.32 5.79
CA ALA A 3 -16.56 18.31 6.45
C ALA A 3 -17.54 19.05 5.51
N GLU A 4 -17.55 18.76 4.21
CA GLU A 4 -18.40 19.43 3.21
C GLU A 4 -19.87 19.42 3.67
N HIS A 5 -20.53 20.59 3.65
CA HIS A 5 -21.91 20.80 4.09
C HIS A 5 -22.21 20.49 5.57
N LEU A 6 -21.20 20.28 6.42
CA LEU A 6 -21.38 19.93 7.83
C LEU A 6 -20.75 20.94 8.79
N LYS A 7 -19.52 21.40 8.51
CA LYS A 7 -18.78 22.37 9.34
C LYS A 7 -17.60 22.96 8.58
N LEU A 8 -16.90 23.92 9.19
CA LEU A 8 -15.57 24.33 8.72
C LEU A 8 -14.55 23.19 8.89
N PRO A 9 -13.67 22.96 7.91
CA PRO A 9 -12.70 21.87 7.97
C PRO A 9 -11.58 22.13 8.99
N SER A 10 -11.18 21.07 9.69
CA SER A 10 -9.91 21.02 10.42
C SER A 10 -8.73 20.74 9.48
N ALA A 11 -7.50 20.82 10.00
CA ALA A 11 -6.30 20.44 9.25
C ALA A 11 -6.35 18.98 8.76
N GLU A 12 -6.88 18.06 9.58
CA GLU A 12 -7.06 16.66 9.21
C GLU A 12 -8.09 16.50 8.07
N ASP A 13 -9.21 17.24 8.14
CA ASP A 13 -10.23 17.22 7.08
C ASP A 13 -9.65 17.71 5.74
N VAL A 14 -8.75 18.69 5.79
CA VAL A 14 -8.02 19.17 4.60
C VAL A 14 -7.07 18.09 4.08
N HIS A 15 -6.26 17.49 4.95
CA HIS A 15 -5.32 16.42 4.58
C HIS A 15 -6.02 15.25 3.89
N GLU A 16 -7.08 14.71 4.50
CA GLU A 16 -7.85 13.60 3.92
C GLU A 16 -8.49 13.97 2.58
N GLY A 17 -9.01 15.20 2.46
CA GLY A 17 -9.53 15.72 1.20
C GLY A 17 -8.46 15.76 0.09
N VAL A 18 -7.28 16.28 0.39
CA VAL A 18 -6.17 16.35 -0.57
C VAL A 18 -5.69 14.94 -0.95
N MET A 19 -5.56 14.02 0.01
CA MET A 19 -5.16 12.64 -0.29
C MET A 19 -6.19 11.94 -1.18
N ALA A 20 -7.49 12.10 -0.90
CA ALA A 20 -8.55 11.56 -1.73
C ALA A 20 -8.50 12.10 -3.17
N SER A 21 -8.32 13.42 -3.34
CA SER A 21 -8.19 14.04 -4.66
C SER A 21 -6.93 13.57 -5.40
N ARG A 22 -5.80 13.39 -4.71
CA ARG A 22 -4.56 12.86 -5.31
C ARG A 22 -4.72 11.42 -5.80
N ILE A 23 -5.42 10.58 -5.04
CA ILE A 23 -5.77 9.21 -5.46
C ILE A 23 -6.65 9.25 -6.71
N ALA A 24 -7.70 10.07 -6.71
CA ALA A 24 -8.61 10.18 -7.85
C ALA A 24 -7.90 10.69 -9.12
N ALA A 25 -7.04 11.69 -9.00
CA ALA A 25 -6.25 12.21 -10.12
C ALA A 25 -5.31 11.14 -10.69
N HIS A 26 -4.57 10.44 -9.83
CA HIS A 26 -3.67 9.36 -10.24
C HIS A 26 -4.41 8.20 -10.94
N ALA A 27 -5.58 7.81 -10.40
CA ALA A 27 -6.43 6.81 -11.04
C ALA A 27 -6.92 7.26 -12.43
N ALA A 28 -7.28 8.54 -12.58
CA ALA A 28 -7.66 9.10 -13.87
C ALA A 28 -6.49 9.13 -14.87
N ASP A 29 -5.27 9.45 -14.41
CA ASP A 29 -4.06 9.44 -15.25
C ASP A 29 -3.76 8.04 -15.80
N ILE A 30 -3.90 6.99 -14.97
CA ILE A 30 -3.79 5.60 -15.40
C ILE A 30 -4.88 5.26 -16.40
N ALA A 31 -6.14 5.59 -16.10
CA ALA A 31 -7.27 5.27 -16.98
C ALA A 31 -7.17 5.96 -18.36
N LYS A 32 -6.58 7.15 -18.41
CA LYS A 32 -6.30 7.88 -19.65
C LYS A 32 -5.09 7.34 -20.41
N GLY A 33 -4.34 6.39 -19.84
CA GLY A 33 -3.16 5.81 -20.46
C GLY A 33 -2.00 6.79 -20.57
N LEU A 34 -1.87 7.73 -19.63
CA LEU A 34 -0.76 8.68 -19.66
C LEU A 34 0.59 7.93 -19.51
N PRO A 35 1.61 8.23 -20.33
CA PRO A 35 2.91 7.57 -20.24
C PRO A 35 3.50 7.67 -18.82
N GLY A 36 3.86 6.52 -18.25
CA GLY A 36 4.49 6.42 -16.93
C GLY A 36 3.54 6.50 -15.73
N ALA A 37 2.23 6.76 -15.93
CA ALA A 37 1.28 6.88 -14.82
C ALA A 37 1.20 5.60 -13.97
N ILE A 38 1.29 4.42 -14.59
CA ILE A 38 1.22 3.11 -13.91
C ILE A 38 2.55 2.67 -13.27
N ASP A 39 3.67 3.32 -13.58
CA ASP A 39 5.00 2.86 -13.14
C ASP A 39 5.13 2.87 -11.62
N LYS A 40 4.52 3.87 -10.97
CA LYS A 40 4.49 3.97 -9.51
C LYS A 40 3.73 2.79 -8.88
N ASP A 41 2.61 2.37 -9.45
CA ASP A 41 1.82 1.22 -8.99
C ASP A 41 2.57 -0.09 -9.18
N ILE A 42 3.27 -0.25 -10.32
CA ILE A 42 4.11 -1.41 -10.58
C ILE A 42 5.25 -1.48 -9.57
N ALA A 43 5.92 -0.36 -9.27
CA ALA A 43 6.96 -0.30 -8.25
C ALA A 43 6.43 -0.67 -6.86
N MET A 44 5.29 -0.10 -6.46
CA MET A 44 4.58 -0.42 -5.23
C MET A 44 4.21 -1.92 -5.15
N ALA A 45 3.71 -2.50 -6.23
CA ALA A 45 3.34 -3.91 -6.32
C ALA A 45 4.56 -4.84 -6.16
N LYS A 46 5.71 -4.46 -6.72
CA LYS A 46 6.98 -5.19 -6.52
C LYS A 46 7.41 -5.18 -5.05
N CYS A 47 7.34 -4.03 -4.38
CA CYS A 47 7.63 -3.94 -2.94
C CYS A 47 6.68 -4.83 -2.12
N ARG A 48 5.36 -4.78 -2.40
CA ARG A 48 4.36 -5.64 -1.75
C ARG A 48 4.67 -7.13 -1.93
N ASN A 49 4.95 -7.56 -3.16
CA ASN A 49 5.32 -8.95 -3.45
C ASN A 49 6.59 -9.38 -2.71
N ASN A 50 7.54 -8.47 -2.51
CA ASN A 50 8.79 -8.74 -1.79
C ASN A 50 8.67 -8.61 -0.27
N LEU A 51 7.50 -8.24 0.25
CA LEU A 51 7.32 -7.86 1.66
C LEU A 51 8.29 -6.74 2.10
N ASP A 52 8.68 -5.88 1.16
CA ASP A 52 9.50 -4.70 1.40
C ASP A 52 8.62 -3.57 1.93
N TRP A 53 8.42 -3.55 3.25
CA TRP A 53 7.58 -2.57 3.93
C TRP A 53 8.10 -1.15 3.79
N LYS A 54 9.43 -0.96 3.84
CA LYS A 54 10.04 0.36 3.74
C LYS A 54 9.78 0.96 2.36
N GLY A 55 10.08 0.23 1.29
CA GLY A 55 9.81 0.67 -0.07
C GLY A 55 8.33 0.89 -0.34
N GLN A 56 7.47 0.00 0.17
CA GLN A 56 6.01 0.16 0.06
C GLN A 56 5.51 1.45 0.72
N ILE A 57 6.01 1.77 1.92
CA ILE A 57 5.64 2.99 2.64
C ILE A 57 6.14 4.24 1.90
N GLU A 58 7.40 4.26 1.48
CA GLU A 58 8.02 5.38 0.78
C GLU A 58 7.31 5.70 -0.56
N LEU A 59 6.85 4.67 -1.28
CA LEU A 59 6.13 4.83 -2.54
C LEU A 59 4.65 5.21 -2.35
N SER A 60 4.11 5.18 -1.14
CA SER A 60 2.69 5.46 -0.92
C SER A 60 2.34 6.93 -1.16
N ILE A 61 1.05 7.22 -1.33
CA ILE A 61 0.57 8.61 -1.50
C ILE A 61 0.71 9.39 -0.18
N ASP A 62 0.60 8.69 0.95
CA ASP A 62 0.73 9.21 2.30
C ASP A 62 1.63 8.26 3.15
N PRO A 63 2.96 8.48 3.11
CA PRO A 63 3.93 7.63 3.82
C PRO A 63 3.80 7.69 5.33
N GLU A 64 3.35 8.81 5.89
CA GLU A 64 3.20 8.96 7.33
C GLU A 64 2.07 8.07 7.84
N LYS A 65 0.88 8.18 7.23
CA LYS A 65 -0.27 7.34 7.56
C LYS A 65 0.02 5.86 7.32
N ALA A 66 0.69 5.52 6.22
CA ALA A 66 1.07 4.13 5.92
C ALA A 66 2.02 3.55 6.97
N ARG A 67 3.00 4.33 7.43
CA ARG A 67 3.92 3.93 8.51
C ARG A 67 3.17 3.70 9.82
N ARG A 68 2.34 4.67 10.22
CA ARG A 68 1.53 4.59 11.44
C ARG A 68 0.67 3.33 11.46
N PHE A 69 -0.05 3.04 10.38
CA PHE A 69 -0.88 1.83 10.29
C PHE A 69 -0.08 0.52 10.34
N ARG A 70 1.14 0.51 9.79
CA ARG A 70 2.03 -0.66 9.91
C ARG A 70 2.48 -0.87 11.36
N GLU A 71 2.81 0.21 12.06
CA GLU A 71 3.22 0.18 13.46
C GLU A 71 2.06 -0.25 14.38
N GLU A 72 0.86 0.28 14.18
CA GLU A 72 -0.36 -0.14 14.90
C GLU A 72 -0.66 -1.64 14.70
N GLY A 73 -0.31 -2.19 13.53
CA GLY A 73 -0.46 -3.60 13.19
C GLY A 73 0.65 -4.52 13.72
N SER A 74 1.59 -4.04 14.54
CA SER A 74 2.78 -4.80 14.97
C SER A 74 2.52 -5.93 15.98
N SER A 75 1.26 -6.25 16.27
CA SER A 75 0.88 -7.37 17.14
C SER A 75 1.31 -8.73 16.57
N TYR A 76 1.43 -8.84 15.24
CA TYR A 76 1.97 -10.01 14.55
C TYR A 76 3.48 -9.86 14.30
N LYS A 77 4.28 -10.80 14.82
CA LYS A 77 5.75 -10.76 14.77
C LYS A 77 6.39 -11.44 13.55
N GLY A 78 5.59 -11.87 12.57
CA GLY A 78 6.13 -12.47 11.34
C GLY A 78 6.42 -11.45 10.24
N ASP A 79 7.03 -11.90 9.16
CA ASP A 79 7.44 -11.03 8.03
C ASP A 79 6.26 -10.40 7.27
N ALA A 80 5.05 -10.95 7.43
CA ALA A 80 3.83 -10.51 6.78
C ALA A 80 3.09 -9.42 7.59
N CYS A 81 1.89 -9.03 7.15
CA CYS A 81 0.98 -8.19 7.95
C CYS A 81 0.16 -9.01 8.94
N SER A 82 -0.37 -8.32 9.95
CA SER A 82 -1.24 -8.90 10.97
C SER A 82 -2.59 -9.40 10.44
N MET A 83 -3.02 -8.94 9.25
CA MET A 83 -4.31 -9.32 8.67
C MET A 83 -4.43 -10.83 8.39
N CYS A 84 -3.43 -11.44 7.74
CA CYS A 84 -3.43 -12.88 7.44
C CYS A 84 -2.41 -13.66 8.28
N GLY A 85 -1.46 -12.97 8.91
CA GLY A 85 -0.41 -13.59 9.71
C GLY A 85 0.35 -14.69 8.96
N SER A 86 0.36 -15.89 9.54
CA SER A 86 1.04 -17.06 8.98
C SER A 86 0.47 -17.53 7.64
N TYR A 87 -0.79 -17.20 7.34
CA TYR A 87 -1.50 -17.60 6.11
C TYR A 87 -1.40 -16.54 5.01
N CYS A 88 -0.35 -15.73 5.01
CA CYS A 88 -0.13 -14.72 3.98
C CYS A 88 -0.10 -15.33 2.57
N ALA A 89 -1.03 -14.91 1.72
CA ALA A 89 -1.18 -15.43 0.36
C ALA A 89 0.10 -15.30 -0.49
N ILE A 90 0.86 -14.21 -0.34
CA ILE A 90 2.13 -14.01 -1.05
C ILE A 90 3.15 -15.08 -0.63
N LYS A 91 3.23 -15.40 0.68
CA LYS A 91 4.15 -16.44 1.17
C LYS A 91 3.72 -17.81 0.67
N VAL A 92 2.43 -18.13 0.74
CA VAL A 92 1.87 -19.40 0.25
C VAL A 92 2.13 -19.57 -1.25
N TYR A 93 1.87 -18.53 -2.05
CA TYR A 93 2.15 -18.53 -3.49
C TYR A 93 3.63 -18.77 -3.79
N LYS A 94 4.53 -18.06 -3.11
CA LYS A 94 5.98 -18.25 -3.27
C LYS A 94 6.46 -19.64 -2.86
N GLN A 95 5.86 -20.24 -1.83
CA GLN A 95 6.17 -21.60 -1.42
C GLN A 95 5.70 -22.61 -2.48
N ALA A 96 4.49 -22.44 -3.00
CA ALA A 96 3.91 -23.33 -4.01
C ALA A 96 4.60 -23.23 -5.39
N THR A 97 5.19 -22.08 -5.70
CA THR A 97 5.88 -21.83 -6.98
C THR A 97 7.41 -21.87 -6.86
N ALA A 98 7.95 -22.09 -5.66
CA ALA A 98 9.38 -22.26 -5.49
C ALA A 98 9.83 -23.48 -6.30
N PRO A 99 10.89 -23.36 -7.12
CA PRO A 99 11.46 -24.53 -7.78
C PRO A 99 11.88 -25.52 -6.71
N ASP A 100 11.61 -26.80 -6.99
CA ASP A 100 11.73 -27.90 -6.03
C ASP A 100 13.12 -27.87 -5.36
N ARG A 101 13.17 -27.51 -4.07
CA ARG A 101 14.39 -27.58 -3.25
C ARG A 101 14.56 -29.00 -2.68
N GLN A 102 14.24 -30.03 -3.45
CA GLN A 102 14.45 -31.43 -3.12
C GLN A 102 15.16 -32.14 -4.27
N GLN A 103 16.49 -31.96 -4.31
CA GLN A 103 17.45 -32.95 -4.80
C GLN A 103 18.87 -32.54 -4.34
N LYS A 104 19.10 -32.59 -3.03
CA LYS A 104 20.41 -32.89 -2.43
C LYS A 104 20.18 -33.60 -1.10
#